data_AF-A0AAD7DBN5-F1
#
_entry.id   AF-A0AAD7DBN5-F1
#
_cell.length_a   1.000
_cell.length_b   1.000
_cell.length_c   1.000
_cell.angle_alpha   90.00
_cell.angle_beta   90.00
_cell.angle_gamma   90.00
#
_symmetry.space_group_name_H-M   'P 1'
#
loop_
_entity.id
_entity.type
_entity.pdbx_description
1 polymer ?
#
loop_
_entity_poly.entity_id
_entity_poly.type
_entity_poly.pdbx_seq_one_letter_code
_entity_poly.pdbx_strand_id
1 'polypeptide(L)'
;MFFARFIVFVSALLLVSVVDALPVAPRAAAVALNVAQCTSPATKLVTHDCNVALLGLGGGIAGTIEFLRVNAASTTAVSGTCRVTATAVNGGTTIDISKGRLEGHGSTNGGFDNLLTACGASPGSMIIGGGALPAGNIEIAISAA
;
A
#
# COMPACT_ATOMS: atom_id res chain seq x y z
N MET A 1 29.12 87.11 9.12
CA MET A 1 29.06 85.78 8.48
C MET A 1 28.24 84.87 9.38
N PHE A 2 26.97 84.67 9.04
CA PHE A 2 26.07 83.74 9.72
C PHE A 2 26.25 82.36 9.07
N PHE A 3 26.56 81.32 9.84
CA PHE A 3 26.32 79.96 9.41
C PHE A 3 25.63 79.19 10.53
N ALA A 4 24.60 78.46 10.13
CA ALA A 4 23.54 77.96 10.96
C ALA A 4 23.51 76.43 10.86
N ARG A 5 22.94 75.79 11.90
CA ARG A 5 22.31 74.46 11.91
C ARG A 5 23.30 73.27 11.98
N PHE A 6 23.01 72.09 12.51
CA PHE A 6 21.74 71.34 12.67
C PHE A 6 21.89 70.36 13.86
N ILE A 7 20.92 70.38 14.78
CA ILE A 7 20.52 69.20 15.58
C ILE A 7 19.83 68.24 14.61
N VAL A 8 20.02 66.90 14.67
CA VAL A 8 18.97 65.89 14.38
C VAL A 8 19.46 64.44 14.61
N PHE A 9 18.74 63.79 15.53
CA PHE A 9 18.23 62.41 15.62
C PHE A 9 19.14 61.17 15.53
N VAL A 10 19.29 60.54 16.70
CA VAL A 10 19.46 59.09 16.90
C VAL A 10 18.20 58.37 16.39
N SER A 11 18.36 57.39 15.49
CA SER A 11 17.29 56.45 15.11
C SER A 11 17.80 55.03 15.23
N ALA A 12 17.40 54.36 16.31
CA ALA A 12 17.57 52.92 16.50
C ALA A 12 16.44 52.21 15.74
N LEU A 13 16.78 51.52 14.64
CA LEU A 13 15.84 50.73 13.86
C LEU A 13 15.68 49.34 14.53
N LEU A 14 14.53 49.12 15.18
CA LEU A 14 14.10 47.82 15.71
C LEU A 14 13.52 46.97 14.56
N LEU A 15 14.23 45.92 14.16
CA LEU A 15 13.73 44.89 13.24
C LEU A 15 12.90 43.87 14.04
N VAL A 16 11.58 43.87 13.84
CA VAL A 16 10.68 42.82 14.33
C VAL A 16 10.52 41.78 13.22
N SER A 17 11.10 40.60 13.41
CA SER A 17 10.88 39.44 12.53
C SER A 17 9.60 38.71 12.94
N VAL A 18 8.61 38.70 12.04
CA VAL A 18 7.37 37.93 12.19
C VAL A 18 7.66 36.49 11.77
N VAL A 19 7.43 35.54 12.67
CA VAL A 19 7.59 34.11 12.40
C VAL A 19 6.21 33.55 12.06
N ASP A 20 5.91 33.44 10.77
CA ASP A 20 4.68 32.79 10.31
C ASP A 20 4.81 31.27 10.43
N ALA A 21 4.15 30.69 11.43
CA ALA A 21 3.99 29.25 11.56
C ALA A 21 2.94 28.77 10.55
N LEU A 22 3.38 28.15 9.45
CA LEU A 22 2.49 27.51 8.47
C LEU A 22 1.65 26.41 9.15
N PRO A 23 0.35 26.29 8.83
CA PRO A 23 -0.50 25.22 9.35
C PRO A 23 -0.01 23.87 8.85
N VAL A 24 0.35 22.97 9.77
CA VAL A 24 0.63 21.56 9.47
C VAL A 24 -0.69 20.89 9.09
N ALA A 25 -0.84 20.54 7.82
CA ALA A 25 -1.97 19.73 7.37
C ALA A 25 -2.02 18.40 8.14
N PRO A 26 -3.19 17.92 8.57
CA PRO A 26 -3.30 16.60 9.19
C PRO A 26 -2.82 15.55 8.20
N ARG A 27 -1.82 14.76 8.62
CA ARG A 27 -1.29 13.64 7.85
C ARG A 27 -2.45 12.66 7.61
N ALA A 28 -2.78 12.39 6.34
CA ALA A 28 -3.75 11.35 6.00
C ALA A 28 -3.36 10.06 6.74
N ALA A 29 -4.34 9.38 7.35
CA ALA A 29 -4.08 8.16 8.11
C ALA A 29 -3.31 7.17 7.24
N ALA A 30 -2.10 6.81 7.67
CA ALA A 30 -1.27 5.89 6.92
C ALA A 30 -1.94 4.51 6.91
N VAL A 31 -2.22 3.98 5.72
CA VAL A 31 -2.62 2.58 5.58
C VAL A 31 -1.43 1.71 6.00
N ALA A 32 -1.67 0.80 6.94
CA ALA A 32 -0.65 -0.15 7.38
C ALA A 32 -0.34 -1.13 6.25
N LEU A 33 0.87 -1.02 5.68
CA LEU A 33 1.34 -1.91 4.63
C LEU A 33 1.99 -3.16 5.23
N ASN A 34 1.83 -4.28 4.54
CA ASN A 34 2.41 -5.58 4.87
C ASN A 34 2.01 -6.09 6.27
N VAL A 35 0.84 -5.67 6.77
CA VAL A 35 0.26 -6.16 8.03
C VAL A 35 -0.95 -7.03 7.71
N ALA A 36 -0.89 -8.30 8.09
CA ALA A 36 -1.98 -9.25 7.86
C ALA A 36 -3.16 -8.97 8.80
N GLN A 37 -4.38 -9.07 8.26
CA GLN A 37 -5.63 -9.04 8.99
C GLN A 37 -6.32 -10.40 8.84
N CYS A 38 -6.30 -11.21 9.90
CA CYS A 38 -6.90 -12.53 9.89
C CYS A 38 -8.34 -12.46 10.41
N THR A 39 -9.30 -12.94 9.63
CA THR A 39 -10.73 -12.67 9.88
C THR A 39 -11.54 -13.90 10.31
N SER A 40 -11.06 -15.12 10.06
CA SER A 40 -11.81 -16.34 10.41
C SER A 40 -10.88 -17.51 10.77
N PRO A 41 -10.18 -17.47 11.91
CA PRO A 41 -9.17 -18.48 12.27
C PRO A 41 -9.72 -19.92 12.46
N ALA A 42 -11.04 -20.05 12.67
CA ALA A 42 -11.72 -21.34 12.76
C ALA A 42 -11.96 -21.99 11.38
N THR A 43 -12.06 -21.19 10.31
CA THR A 43 -12.23 -21.69 8.95
C THR A 43 -10.89 -22.21 8.43
N LYS A 44 -10.85 -23.49 8.08
CA LYS A 44 -9.63 -24.12 7.54
C LYS A 44 -9.68 -24.16 6.02
N LEU A 45 -8.66 -23.56 5.43
CA LEU A 45 -8.36 -23.64 4.00
C LEU A 45 -7.26 -24.69 3.79
N VAL A 46 -7.10 -25.17 2.56
CA VAL A 46 -5.97 -26.01 2.17
C VAL A 46 -4.91 -25.12 1.52
N THR A 47 -3.67 -25.16 2.02
CA THR A 47 -2.59 -24.31 1.50
C THR A 47 -2.29 -24.56 0.03
N HIS A 48 -2.33 -25.84 -0.40
CA HIS A 48 -2.16 -26.19 -1.81
C HIS A 48 -3.23 -25.51 -2.69
N ASP A 49 -4.49 -25.55 -2.26
CA ASP A 49 -5.60 -24.90 -2.95
C ASP A 49 -5.38 -23.39 -3.07
N CYS A 50 -4.95 -22.73 -1.98
CA CYS A 50 -4.64 -21.30 -2.01
C CYS A 50 -3.49 -20.96 -2.98
N ASN A 51 -2.45 -21.79 -3.04
CA ASN A 51 -1.34 -21.58 -3.98
C ASN A 51 -1.80 -21.73 -5.43
N VAL A 52 -2.62 -22.75 -5.72
CA VAL A 52 -3.18 -22.94 -7.07
C VAL A 52 -4.11 -21.80 -7.44
N ALA A 53 -4.95 -21.34 -6.50
CA ALA A 53 -5.81 -20.18 -6.69
C ALA A 53 -5.01 -18.90 -6.95
N LEU A 54 -3.94 -18.64 -6.18
CA LEU A 54 -3.03 -17.51 -6.44
C LEU A 54 -2.47 -17.55 -7.86
N LEU A 55 -1.98 -18.72 -8.28
CA LEU A 55 -1.41 -18.90 -9.62
C LEU A 55 -2.45 -18.77 -10.74
N GLY A 56 -3.74 -18.89 -10.43
CA GLY A 56 -4.85 -18.72 -11.36
C GLY A 56 -5.30 -17.26 -11.56
N LEU A 57 -4.81 -16.30 -10.78
CA LEU A 57 -5.21 -14.90 -10.91
C LEU A 57 -4.92 -14.35 -12.32
N GLY A 58 -5.77 -13.44 -12.81
CA GLY A 58 -5.57 -12.79 -14.10
C GLY A 58 -5.59 -13.71 -15.32
N GLY A 59 -6.11 -14.94 -15.20
CA GLY A 59 -6.06 -15.95 -16.26
C GLY A 59 -4.81 -16.84 -16.23
N GLY A 60 -3.97 -16.69 -15.21
CA GLY A 60 -2.78 -17.49 -14.98
C GLY A 60 -1.51 -16.63 -14.87
N ILE A 61 -0.81 -16.77 -13.75
CA ILE A 61 0.53 -16.18 -13.51
C ILE A 61 1.62 -17.26 -13.40
N ALA A 62 1.33 -18.49 -13.82
CA ALA A 62 2.27 -19.60 -13.81
C ALA A 62 3.32 -19.49 -14.94
N GLY A 63 4.52 -20.02 -14.71
CA GLY A 63 5.59 -20.10 -15.73
C GLY A 63 6.49 -18.85 -15.77
N THR A 64 6.84 -18.39 -16.97
CA THR A 64 7.76 -17.25 -17.20
C THR A 64 7.09 -15.88 -17.01
N ILE A 65 5.80 -15.85 -16.68
CA ILE A 65 5.06 -14.62 -16.45
C ILE A 65 5.50 -14.03 -15.10
N GLU A 66 6.28 -12.97 -15.18
CA GLU A 66 6.80 -12.27 -13.99
C GLU A 66 5.83 -11.24 -13.41
N PHE A 67 4.64 -11.06 -14.01
CA PHE A 67 3.69 -10.00 -13.62
C PHE A 67 2.22 -10.43 -13.70
N LEU A 68 1.44 -10.08 -12.68
CA LEU A 68 -0.02 -10.04 -12.75
C LEU A 68 -0.44 -8.70 -13.34
N ARG A 69 -0.95 -8.71 -14.57
CA ARG A 69 -1.47 -7.51 -15.26
C ARG A 69 -2.93 -7.69 -15.62
N VAL A 70 -3.80 -6.92 -14.97
CA VAL A 70 -5.24 -6.96 -15.19
C VAL A 70 -5.74 -5.54 -15.38
N ASN A 71 -6.41 -5.30 -16.51
CA ASN A 71 -7.09 -4.02 -16.77
C ASN A 71 -8.43 -3.94 -16.04
N ALA A 72 -8.40 -4.18 -14.73
CA ALA A 72 -9.52 -4.09 -13.82
C ALA A 72 -8.99 -3.88 -12.40
N ALA A 73 -9.81 -3.29 -11.53
CA ALA A 73 -9.43 -3.02 -10.14
C ALA A 73 -9.41 -4.28 -9.27
N SER A 74 -9.90 -5.42 -9.76
CA SER A 74 -9.90 -6.66 -8.99
C SER A 74 -9.81 -7.87 -9.91
N THR A 75 -9.18 -8.92 -9.42
CA THR A 75 -9.15 -10.24 -10.04
C THR A 75 -9.22 -11.30 -8.96
N THR A 76 -9.95 -12.37 -9.25
CA THR A 76 -10.20 -13.46 -8.31
C THR A 76 -9.97 -14.78 -9.01
N ALA A 77 -9.41 -15.73 -8.28
CA ALA A 77 -9.29 -17.11 -8.70
C ALA A 77 -9.64 -18.03 -7.54
N VAL A 78 -10.12 -19.21 -7.88
CA VAL A 78 -10.62 -20.20 -6.92
C VAL A 78 -10.01 -21.55 -7.26
N SER A 79 -9.60 -22.28 -6.23
CA SER A 79 -9.20 -23.67 -6.33
C SER A 79 -9.63 -24.38 -5.06
N GLY A 80 -10.29 -25.54 -5.17
CA GLY A 80 -10.74 -26.34 -4.04
C GLY A 80 -11.43 -25.51 -2.95
N THR A 81 -10.82 -25.46 -1.77
CA THR A 81 -11.31 -24.77 -0.57
C THR A 81 -11.00 -23.27 -0.52
N CYS A 82 -10.17 -22.75 -1.43
CA CYS A 82 -9.59 -21.43 -1.30
C CYS A 82 -9.92 -20.51 -2.48
N ARG A 83 -10.35 -19.28 -2.14
CA ARG A 83 -10.51 -18.15 -3.05
C ARG A 83 -9.45 -17.11 -2.73
N VAL A 84 -8.71 -16.72 -3.76
CA VAL A 84 -7.72 -15.64 -3.68
C VAL A 84 -8.22 -14.47 -4.51
N THR A 85 -8.17 -13.27 -3.94
CA THR A 85 -8.54 -12.02 -4.62
C THR A 85 -7.39 -11.03 -4.49
N ALA A 86 -7.01 -10.42 -5.61
CA ALA A 86 -6.15 -9.25 -5.64
C ALA A 86 -6.98 -8.03 -6.05
N THR A 87 -6.89 -6.96 -5.27
CA THR A 87 -7.69 -5.74 -5.48
C THR A 87 -6.80 -4.49 -5.43
N ALA A 88 -6.91 -3.63 -6.41
CA ALA A 88 -6.34 -2.30 -6.43
C ALA A 88 -7.04 -1.41 -5.39
N VAL A 89 -6.25 -0.80 -4.52
CA VAL A 89 -6.71 0.10 -3.45
C VAL A 89 -5.91 1.41 -3.48
N ASN A 90 -6.28 2.37 -2.64
CA ASN A 90 -5.60 3.66 -2.51
C ASN A 90 -5.50 4.48 -3.83
N GLY A 91 -6.59 4.50 -4.61
CA GLY A 91 -6.65 5.24 -5.88
C GLY A 91 -6.23 4.42 -7.10
N GLY A 92 -5.86 3.15 -6.90
CA GLY A 92 -5.60 2.21 -7.97
C GLY A 92 -6.87 1.76 -8.68
N THR A 93 -6.78 1.56 -9.98
CA THR A 93 -7.90 1.15 -10.86
C THR A 93 -7.58 -0.06 -11.73
N THR A 94 -6.29 -0.36 -11.92
CA THR A 94 -5.80 -1.55 -12.61
C THR A 94 -4.67 -2.18 -11.80
N ILE A 95 -4.43 -3.48 -12.02
CA ILE A 95 -3.41 -4.25 -11.32
C ILE A 95 -2.24 -4.44 -12.28
N ASP A 96 -1.04 -4.05 -11.85
CA ASP A 96 0.24 -4.32 -12.51
C ASP A 96 1.30 -4.53 -11.44
N ILE A 97 1.48 -5.78 -11.03
CA ILE A 97 2.36 -6.17 -9.92
C ILE A 97 3.23 -7.35 -10.32
N SER A 98 4.50 -7.33 -9.93
CA SER A 98 5.38 -8.47 -10.19
C SER A 98 5.01 -9.66 -9.32
N LYS A 99 5.18 -10.86 -9.86
CA LYS A 99 4.94 -12.14 -9.18
C LYS A 99 5.74 -12.22 -7.88
N GLY A 100 7.01 -11.83 -7.90
CA GLY A 100 7.88 -11.84 -6.71
C GLY A 100 7.38 -10.94 -5.57
N ARG A 101 6.72 -9.82 -5.88
CA ARG A 101 6.09 -8.96 -4.85
C ARG A 101 4.78 -9.57 -4.37
N LEU A 102 3.97 -10.07 -5.30
CA LEU A 102 2.66 -10.65 -5.01
C LEU A 102 2.76 -11.89 -4.11
N GLU A 103 3.61 -12.85 -4.49
CA GLU A 103 3.89 -14.07 -3.72
C GLU A 103 4.68 -13.73 -2.47
N GLY A 104 5.79 -13.01 -2.63
CA GLY A 104 6.55 -12.50 -1.49
C GLY A 104 7.54 -13.46 -0.85
N HIS A 105 7.96 -14.53 -1.53
CA HIS A 105 8.86 -15.57 -1.01
C HIS A 105 10.00 -15.03 -0.12
N GLY A 106 9.82 -15.09 1.21
CA GLY A 106 10.80 -14.62 2.21
C GLY A 106 11.04 -13.11 2.28
N SER A 107 10.25 -12.29 1.57
CA SER A 107 10.36 -10.84 1.55
C SER A 107 9.39 -10.19 2.52
N THR A 108 9.85 -9.22 3.32
CA THR A 108 9.00 -8.40 4.20
C THR A 108 8.02 -7.50 3.45
N ASN A 109 8.22 -7.30 2.13
CA ASN A 109 7.34 -6.54 1.25
C ASN A 109 6.44 -7.45 0.40
N GLY A 110 6.43 -8.75 0.72
CA GLY A 110 5.61 -9.76 0.10
C GLY A 110 4.16 -9.75 0.59
N GLY A 111 3.22 -10.17 -0.25
CA GLY A 111 1.82 -10.27 0.14
C GLY A 111 1.40 -11.64 0.62
N PHE A 112 1.30 -12.57 -0.33
CA PHE A 112 0.59 -13.83 -0.13
C PHE A 112 1.28 -14.76 0.89
N ASP A 113 2.59 -14.95 0.79
CA ASP A 113 3.34 -15.80 1.72
C ASP A 113 3.35 -15.22 3.13
N ASN A 114 3.45 -13.89 3.26
CA ASN A 114 3.40 -13.22 4.56
C ASN A 114 1.99 -13.33 5.17
N LEU A 115 0.95 -13.24 4.34
CA LEU A 115 -0.42 -13.46 4.77
C LEU A 115 -0.63 -14.89 5.28
N LEU A 116 -0.17 -15.89 4.53
CA LEU A 116 -0.24 -17.29 4.97
C LEU A 116 0.63 -17.57 6.20
N THR A 117 1.77 -16.91 6.33
CA THR A 117 2.64 -17.03 7.52
C THR A 117 1.94 -16.46 8.76
N ALA A 118 1.24 -15.33 8.62
CA ALA A 118 0.57 -14.67 9.74
C ALA A 118 -0.77 -15.32 10.12
N CYS A 119 -1.59 -15.68 9.13
CA CYS A 119 -2.95 -16.20 9.35
C CYS A 119 -3.03 -17.73 9.31
N GLY A 120 -1.96 -18.41 8.90
CA GLY A 120 -2.01 -19.82 8.54
C GLY A 120 -2.95 -20.05 7.35
N ALA A 121 -3.42 -21.29 7.20
CA ALA A 121 -4.44 -21.64 6.21
C ALA A 121 -5.85 -21.25 6.71
N SER A 122 -6.05 -19.95 6.94
CA SER A 122 -7.34 -19.36 7.38
C SER A 122 -7.59 -18.05 6.63
N PRO A 123 -8.86 -17.63 6.45
CA PRO A 123 -9.19 -16.38 5.79
C PRO A 123 -8.53 -15.13 6.41
N GLY A 124 -8.12 -14.22 5.55
CA GLY A 124 -7.51 -12.95 5.91
C GLY A 124 -7.09 -12.14 4.69
N SER A 125 -6.57 -10.93 4.92
CA SER A 125 -6.04 -10.07 3.87
C SER A 125 -4.82 -9.27 4.29
N MET A 126 -4.11 -8.71 3.32
CA MET A 126 -2.95 -7.86 3.53
C MET A 126 -2.84 -6.84 2.39
N ILE A 127 -2.50 -5.59 2.72
CA ILE A 127 -2.22 -4.55 1.73
C ILE A 127 -0.71 -4.47 1.48
N ILE A 128 -0.30 -4.64 0.23
CA ILE A 128 1.09 -4.58 -0.23
C ILE A 128 1.32 -3.24 -0.91
N GLY A 129 2.46 -2.61 -0.64
CA GLY A 129 2.82 -1.34 -1.26
C GLY A 129 3.02 -1.44 -2.78
N GLY A 130 2.36 -0.55 -3.53
CA GLY A 130 2.45 -0.47 -4.99
C GLY A 130 1.63 -1.53 -5.73
N GLY A 131 1.84 -1.62 -7.05
CA GLY A 131 1.23 -2.67 -7.88
C GLY A 131 -0.14 -2.34 -8.46
N ALA A 132 -0.65 -1.13 -8.21
CA ALA A 132 -1.86 -0.63 -8.83
C ALA A 132 -1.62 0.70 -9.57
N LEU A 133 -2.18 0.83 -10.78
CA LEU A 133 -2.09 2.03 -11.61
C LEU A 133 -3.40 2.84 -11.57
N PRO A 134 -3.37 4.18 -11.78
CA PRO A 134 -2.18 5.01 -12.05
C PRO A 134 -1.29 5.24 -10.82
N ALA A 135 -1.84 5.06 -9.63
CA ALA A 135 -1.13 5.01 -8.37
C ALA A 135 -1.97 4.21 -7.37
N GLY A 136 -1.37 3.47 -6.46
CA GLY A 136 -2.10 2.73 -5.45
C GLY A 136 -1.35 1.50 -4.97
N ASN A 137 -2.03 0.74 -4.11
CA ASN A 137 -1.54 -0.49 -3.51
C ASN A 137 -2.39 -1.66 -3.96
N ILE A 138 -1.94 -2.88 -3.67
CA ILE A 138 -2.73 -4.10 -3.88
C ILE A 138 -3.09 -4.70 -2.54
N GLU A 139 -4.37 -4.95 -2.31
CA GLU A 139 -4.83 -5.86 -1.28
C GLU A 139 -4.88 -7.28 -1.84
N ILE A 140 -4.18 -8.21 -1.18
CA ILE A 140 -4.32 -9.65 -1.43
C ILE A 140 -5.16 -10.24 -0.29
N ALA A 141 -6.18 -11.02 -0.64
CA ALA A 141 -7.06 -11.66 0.32
C ALA A 141 -7.23 -13.14 0.01
N ILE A 142 -7.29 -13.95 1.07
CA ILE A 142 -7.65 -15.37 1.02
C ILE A 142 -8.96 -15.59 1.79
N SER A 143 -9.84 -16.40 1.24
CA SER A 143 -11.16 -16.71 1.83
C SER A 143 -11.60 -18.11 1.44
N ALA A 144 -12.66 -18.61 2.08
CA ALA A 144 -13.29 -19.85 1.64
C ALA A 144 -13.90 -19.68 0.23
N ALA A 145 -13.78 -20.72 -0.59
CA ALA A 145 -14.28 -20.76 -1.96
C ALA A 145 -15.80 -20.59 -2.06
#